data_AF-F4FYU2-F1
#
_entry.id   AF-F4FYU2-F1
#
_cell.length_a   1.000
_cell.length_b   1.000
_cell.length_c   1.000
_cell.angle_alpha   90.00
_cell.angle_beta   90.00
_cell.angle_gamma   90.00
#
_symmetry.space_group_name_H-M   'P 1'
#
loop_
_entity.id
_entity.type
_entity.pdbx_description
1 polymer ?
#
loop_
_entity_poly.entity_id
_entity_poly.type
_entity_poly.pdbx_seq_one_letter_code
_entity_poly.pdbx_strand_id
1 'polypeptide(L)'
;MSIPKRFYQLQDLILLRTSLKKVKLHLDERKEKSVYKWINSELTEFLRKYEKVGCKEQGEEIGRGIASENWVAIRTNVEQCLKILDQEIEKIYREMADVGTNV
;
A
#
# COMPACT_ATOMS: atom_id res chain seq x y z
N MET A 1 15.97 16.39 2.75
CA MET A 1 14.56 16.87 2.72
C MET A 1 14.23 17.44 4.09
N SER A 2 13.38 18.47 4.19
CA SER A 2 12.98 19.02 5.50
C SER A 2 12.08 18.04 6.27
N ILE A 3 12.13 18.08 7.60
CA ILE A 3 11.32 17.23 8.49
C ILE A 3 9.82 17.27 8.14
N PRO A 4 9.20 18.43 7.85
CA PRO A 4 7.79 18.48 7.44
C PRO A 4 7.48 17.66 6.19
N LYS A 5 8.36 17.67 5.18
CA LYS A 5 8.15 16.89 3.95
C LYS A 5 8.17 15.38 4.23
N ARG A 6 9.08 14.91 5.09
CA ARG A 6 9.13 13.50 5.50
C ARG A 6 7.92 13.09 6.30
N PHE A 7 7.42 13.96 7.17
CA PHE A 7 6.20 13.71 7.92
C PHE A 7 4.98 13.54 7.00
N TYR A 8 4.80 14.40 6.00
CA TYR A 8 3.71 14.23 5.02
C TYR A 8 3.87 12.97 4.17
N GLN A 9 5.09 12.65 3.74
CA GLN A 9 5.36 11.40 3.02
C GLN A 9 4.98 10.18 3.88
N LEU A 10 5.34 10.19 5.16
CA LEU A 10 5.00 9.12 6.10
C LEU A 10 3.48 8.97 6.25
N GLN A 11 2.74 10.08 6.41
CA GLN A 11 1.28 10.05 6.46
C GLN A 11 0.67 9.44 5.19
N ASP A 12 1.14 9.85 4.02
CA ASP A 12 0.69 9.30 2.73
C ASP A 12 0.92 7.78 2.65
N LEU A 13 2.11 7.29 3.05
CA LEU A 13 2.40 5.86 3.05
C LEU A 13 1.51 5.09 4.04
N ILE A 14 1.24 5.64 5.22
CA ILE A 14 0.35 5.03 6.22
C ILE A 14 -1.08 4.91 5.67
N LEU A 15 -1.58 5.93 4.96
CA LEU A 15 -2.91 5.88 4.35
C LEU A 15 -3.00 4.79 3.28
N LEU A 16 -2.02 4.74 2.36
CA LEU A 16 -1.96 3.72 1.31
C LEU A 16 -1.89 2.30 1.90
N ARG A 17 -1.04 2.12 2.91
CA ARG A 17 -0.93 0.86 3.65
C ARG A 17 -2.26 0.46 4.30
N THR A 18 -2.98 1.43 4.88
CA THR A 18 -4.27 1.17 5.54
C THR A 18 -5.31 0.66 4.54
N SER A 19 -5.41 1.29 3.37
CA SER A 19 -6.29 0.81 2.28
C SER A 19 -5.94 -0.61 1.85
N LEU A 20 -4.65 -0.92 1.66
CA LEU A 20 -4.19 -2.28 1.32
C LEU A 20 -4.54 -3.30 2.42
N LYS A 21 -4.40 -2.94 3.70
CA LYS A 21 -4.78 -3.81 4.81
C LYS A 21 -6.27 -4.13 4.84
N LYS A 22 -7.13 -3.13 4.60
CA LYS A 22 -8.58 -3.34 4.53
C LYS A 22 -8.93 -4.30 3.38
N VAL A 23 -8.32 -4.10 2.21
CA VAL A 23 -8.54 -5.00 1.08
C VAL A 23 -8.04 -6.40 1.36
N LYS A 24 -6.87 -6.55 1.99
CA LYS A 24 -6.36 -7.86 2.42
C LYS A 24 -7.35 -8.57 3.33
N LEU A 25 -7.89 -7.87 4.34
CA LEU A 25 -8.89 -8.44 5.26
C LEU A 25 -10.14 -8.91 4.50
N HIS A 26 -10.66 -8.08 3.61
CA HIS A 26 -11.82 -8.42 2.77
C HIS A 26 -11.56 -9.64 1.87
N LEU A 27 -10.38 -9.74 1.27
CA LEU A 27 -9.98 -10.88 0.45
C LEU A 27 -9.80 -12.16 1.28
N ASP A 28 -9.20 -12.05 2.47
CA ASP A 28 -9.00 -13.18 3.38
C ASP A 28 -10.34 -13.76 3.86
N GLU A 29 -11.32 -12.91 4.17
CA GLU A 29 -12.64 -13.30 4.65
C GLU A 29 -13.55 -13.85 3.55
N ARG A 30 -13.54 -13.23 2.36
CA ARG A 30 -14.51 -13.53 1.29
C ARG A 30 -13.96 -14.44 0.19
N LYS A 31 -12.65 -14.45 -0.02
CA LYS A 31 -11.97 -15.24 -1.07
C LYS A 31 -12.60 -14.99 -2.45
N GLU A 32 -13.14 -16.03 -3.08
CA GLU A 32 -13.81 -15.96 -4.39
C GLU A 32 -15.08 -15.10 -4.39
N LYS A 33 -15.69 -14.85 -3.22
CA LYS A 33 -16.88 -13.98 -3.07
C LYS A 33 -16.52 -12.51 -2.82
N SER A 34 -15.30 -12.12 -3.14
CA SER A 34 -14.82 -10.75 -2.94
C SER A 34 -15.56 -9.77 -3.83
N VAL A 35 -15.93 -8.62 -3.25
CA VAL A 35 -16.59 -7.53 -4.00
C VAL A 35 -15.55 -6.68 -4.72
N TYR A 36 -15.24 -6.98 -5.98
CA TYR A 36 -14.20 -6.30 -6.77
C TYR A 36 -14.46 -4.80 -6.97
N LYS A 37 -15.72 -4.40 -7.12
CA LYS A 37 -16.09 -2.97 -7.16
C LYS A 37 -15.67 -2.22 -5.90
N TRP A 38 -15.83 -2.85 -4.73
CA TRP A 38 -15.41 -2.27 -3.47
C TRP A 38 -13.88 -2.22 -3.35
N ILE A 39 -13.19 -3.30 -3.74
CA ILE A 39 -11.72 -3.35 -3.79
C ILE A 39 -11.18 -2.21 -4.65
N ASN A 40 -11.74 -2.01 -5.85
CA ASN A 40 -11.33 -0.93 -6.75
C ASN A 40 -11.54 0.46 -6.13
N SER A 41 -12.68 0.67 -5.46
CA SER A 41 -12.94 1.95 -4.78
C SER A 41 -11.96 2.21 -3.62
N GLU A 42 -11.64 1.18 -2.83
CA GLU A 42 -10.72 1.32 -1.69
C GLU A 42 -9.27 1.52 -2.15
N LEU A 43 -8.88 0.93 -3.29
CA LEU A 43 -7.53 1.06 -3.85
C LEU A 43 -7.37 2.15 -4.89
N THR A 44 -8.37 2.99 -5.14
CA THR A 44 -8.30 4.02 -6.20
C THR A 44 -7.07 4.92 -6.05
N GLU A 45 -6.79 5.42 -4.84
CA GLU A 45 -5.63 6.26 -4.61
C GLU A 45 -4.31 5.49 -4.66
N PHE A 46 -4.30 4.23 -4.20
CA PHE A 46 -3.15 3.36 -4.36
C PHE A 46 -2.81 3.11 -5.83
N LEU A 47 -3.82 2.80 -6.65
CA LEU A 47 -3.67 2.58 -8.09
C LEU A 47 -3.22 3.83 -8.86
N ARG A 48 -3.30 5.03 -8.26
CA ARG A 48 -2.73 6.27 -8.82
C ARG A 48 -1.29 6.53 -8.39
N LYS A 49 -0.84 5.93 -7.28
CA LYS A 49 0.43 6.25 -6.61
C LYS A 49 1.41 5.09 -6.53
N TYR A 50 1.02 3.86 -6.90
CA TYR A 50 1.80 2.64 -6.68
C TYR A 50 3.25 2.71 -7.21
N GLU A 51 3.48 3.37 -8.36
CA GLU A 51 4.82 3.56 -8.92
C GLU A 51 5.73 4.40 -8.02
N LYS A 52 5.17 5.43 -7.38
CA LYS A 52 5.92 6.36 -6.53
C LYS A 52 6.30 5.76 -5.18
N VAL A 53 5.65 4.66 -4.79
CA VAL A 53 5.85 3.99 -3.50
C VAL A 53 6.56 2.65 -3.63
N GLY A 54 7.17 2.38 -4.80
CA GLY A 54 7.97 1.18 -5.02
C GLY A 54 7.17 -0.10 -5.27
N CYS A 55 5.86 0.00 -5.51
CA CYS A 55 4.99 -1.15 -5.77
C CYS A 55 4.59 -1.24 -7.26
N LYS A 56 5.50 -0.97 -8.20
CA LYS A 56 5.19 -0.94 -9.65
C LYS A 56 4.51 -2.22 -10.12
N GLU A 57 5.21 -3.34 -9.98
CA GLU A 57 4.74 -4.65 -10.44
C GLU A 57 3.46 -5.08 -9.70
N GLN A 58 3.42 -4.89 -8.38
CA GLN A 58 2.26 -5.25 -7.56
C GLN A 58 1.03 -4.41 -7.92
N GLY A 59 1.21 -3.11 -8.19
CA GLY A 59 0.13 -2.22 -8.57
C GLY A 59 -0.49 -2.60 -9.92
N GLU A 60 0.36 -2.94 -10.90
CA GLU A 60 -0.10 -3.45 -12.20
C GLU A 60 -0.87 -4.77 -12.06
N GLU A 61 -0.34 -5.73 -11.29
CA GLU A 61 -0.99 -7.02 -11.06
C GLU A 61 -2.30 -6.89 -10.26
N ILE A 62 -2.36 -5.98 -9.28
CA ILE A 62 -3.60 -5.67 -8.56
C ILE A 62 -4.64 -5.10 -9.53
N GLY A 63 -4.25 -4.16 -10.40
CA GLY A 63 -5.13 -3.58 -11.41
C GLY A 63 -5.67 -4.64 -12.38
N ARG A 64 -4.80 -5.51 -12.90
CA ARG A 64 -5.19 -6.67 -13.73
C ARG A 64 -6.09 -7.63 -12.97
N GLY A 65 -5.78 -7.92 -11.72
CA GLY A 65 -6.55 -8.82 -10.86
C GLY A 65 -7.96 -8.30 -10.58
N ILE A 66 -8.13 -6.99 -10.40
CA ILE A 66 -9.45 -6.36 -10.25
C ILE A 66 -10.26 -6.51 -11.54
N ALA A 67 -9.65 -6.24 -12.70
CA ALA A 67 -10.34 -6.31 -14.00
C ALA A 67 -10.73 -7.75 -14.40
N SER A 68 -9.92 -8.73 -13.98
CA SER A 68 -10.14 -10.16 -14.26
C SER A 68 -10.83 -10.91 -13.11
N GLU A 69 -11.23 -10.20 -12.06
CA GLU A 69 -11.85 -10.80 -10.87
C GLU A 69 -11.02 -11.95 -10.27
N ASN A 70 -9.70 -11.79 -10.24
CA ASN A 70 -8.76 -12.80 -9.76
C ASN A 70 -8.32 -12.51 -8.31
N TRP A 71 -9.05 -13.09 -7.35
CA TRP A 71 -8.79 -12.87 -5.92
C TRP A 71 -7.36 -13.26 -5.48
N VAL A 72 -6.81 -14.36 -6.02
CA VAL A 72 -5.48 -14.88 -5.65
C VAL A 72 -4.40 -13.89 -6.06
N ALA A 73 -4.49 -13.37 -7.28
CA ALA A 73 -3.55 -12.39 -7.81
C ALA A 73 -3.58 -11.11 -6.98
N ILE A 74 -4.78 -10.57 -6.69
CA ILE A 74 -4.91 -9.36 -5.87
C ILE A 74 -4.31 -9.59 -4.49
N ARG A 75 -4.68 -10.69 -3.80
CA ARG A 75 -4.21 -10.97 -2.44
C ARG A 75 -2.69 -11.08 -2.37
N THR A 76 -2.10 -11.84 -3.27
CA THR A 76 -0.64 -12.07 -3.29
C THR A 76 0.11 -10.75 -3.45
N ASN A 77 -0.33 -9.90 -4.39
CA ASN A 77 0.32 -8.63 -4.67
C ASN A 77 0.05 -7.57 -3.60
N VAL A 78 -1.14 -7.56 -2.99
CA VAL A 78 -1.44 -6.74 -1.82
C VAL A 78 -0.51 -7.09 -0.66
N GLU A 79 -0.29 -8.37 -0.38
CA GLU A 79 0.60 -8.80 0.69
C GLU A 79 2.06 -8.39 0.43
N GLN A 80 2.52 -8.55 -0.82
CA GLN A 80 3.87 -8.11 -1.21
C GLN A 80 4.04 -6.59 -1.07
N CYS A 81 3.09 -5.80 -1.56
CA CYS A 81 3.19 -4.34 -1.46
C CYS A 81 3.10 -3.85 0.00
N LEU A 82 2.34 -4.53 0.86
CA LEU A 82 2.35 -4.23 2.30
C LEU A 82 3.76 -4.36 2.91
N LYS A 83 4.53 -5.39 2.54
CA LYS A 83 5.91 -5.58 3.02
C LYS A 83 6.82 -4.44 2.56
N ILE A 84 6.67 -3.98 1.31
CA ILE A 84 7.42 -2.85 0.76
C ILE A 84 7.10 -1.57 1.52
N LEU A 85 5.81 -1.28 1.73
CA LEU A 85 5.40 -0.09 2.47
C LEU A 85 5.84 -0.13 3.93
N ASP A 86 5.77 -1.29 4.60
CA ASP A 86 6.25 -1.44 5.97
C ASP A 86 7.75 -1.11 6.08
N GLN A 87 8.57 -1.58 5.14
CA GLN A 87 10.01 -1.27 5.09
C GLN A 87 10.28 0.22 4.86
N GLU A 88 9.58 0.86 3.93
CA GLU A 88 9.79 2.28 3.63
C GLU A 88 9.30 3.19 4.78
N ILE A 89 8.18 2.83 5.42
CA ILE A 89 7.67 3.50 6.62
C ILE A 89 8.71 3.42 7.74
N GLU A 90 9.24 2.22 8.02
CA GLU A 90 10.25 2.03 9.07
C GLU A 90 11.52 2.84 8.79
N LYS A 91 11.97 2.86 7.54
CA LYS A 91 13.10 3.68 7.12
C LYS A 91 12.87 5.16 7.40
N ILE A 92 11.73 5.72 7.02
CA ILE A 92 11.42 7.13 7.28
C ILE A 92 11.38 7.43 8.78
N TYR A 93 10.81 6.52 9.59
CA TYR A 93 10.83 6.66 11.06
C TYR A 93 12.25 6.73 11.62
N ARG A 94 13.14 5.82 11.21
CA ARG A 94 14.55 5.82 11.64
C ARG A 94 15.26 7.11 11.22
N GLU A 95 15.10 7.50 9.96
CA GLU A 95 15.70 8.72 9.42
C GLU A 95 15.19 9.99 10.12
N MET A 96 13.95 9.99 10.64
CA MET A 96 13.42 11.10 11.44
C MET A 96 13.96 11.08 12.88
N ALA A 97 14.15 9.90 13.48
CA ALA A 97 14.70 9.75 14.83
C ALA A 97 16.19 10.13 14.89
N ASP A 98 16.98 9.78 13.88
CA ASP A 98 18.41 10.10 13.79
C ASP A 98 18.68 11.61 13.61
N VAL A 99 17.71 12.34 13.03
CA VAL A 99 17.78 13.80 12.95
C VAL A 99 17.47 14.45 14.30
N GLY A 100 16.68 13.80 15.15
CA GLY A 100 16.33 14.29 16.48
C GLY A 100 17.42 14.10 17.54
N THR A 101 18.43 13.26 17.29
CA THR A 101 19.54 12.97 18.24
C THR A 101 20.79 13.83 18.00
N ASN A 102 20.85 14.59 16.90
CA ASN A 102 21.94 15.50 16.57
C ASN A 102 21.64 16.97 16.94
N VAL A 103 20.81 17.20 17.95
CA VAL A 103 20.46 18.53 18.49
C VAL A 103 20.96 18.66 19.92
#